data_AF-A0A2S6U0Z9-F1
#
_entry.id   AF-A0A2S6U0Z9-F1
#
_cell.length_a   1.000
_cell.length_b   1.000
_cell.length_c   1.000
_cell.angle_alpha   90.00
_cell.angle_beta   90.00
_cell.angle_gamma   90.00
#
_symmetry.space_group_name_H-M   'P 1'
#
loop_
_entity.id
_entity.type
_entity.pdbx_description
1 polymer ?
#
loop_
_entity_poly.entity_id
_entity_poly.type
_entity_poly.pdbx_seq_one_letter_code
_entity_poly.pdbx_strand_id
1 'polypeptide(L)'
;MAIKMPRGWERRDAGATPEALFWNRRKLVKTLAAGPIMLAVPALLSGCEESVKISAAALEPDPSQALYPVKRNPRYTLDRPVTPENLATSYNN
;
A
#
# COMPACT_ATOMS: atom_id res chain seq x y z
N MET A 1 25.18 -9.22 39.52
CA MET A 1 24.54 -8.80 38.26
C MET A 1 24.43 -10.02 37.36
N ALA A 2 23.22 -10.47 37.01
CA ALA A 2 23.03 -11.65 36.17
C ALA A 2 23.20 -11.27 34.69
N ILE A 3 24.19 -11.86 34.03
CA ILE A 3 24.35 -11.73 32.57
C ILE A 3 23.29 -12.64 31.94
N LYS A 4 22.26 -12.05 31.33
CA LYS A 4 21.23 -12.80 30.60
C LYS A 4 21.72 -13.06 29.17
N MET A 5 21.78 -14.33 28.78
CA MET A 5 22.05 -14.73 27.40
C MET A 5 20.71 -14.91 26.67
N PRO A 6 20.35 -14.01 25.74
CA PRO A 6 19.08 -14.12 25.02
C PRO A 6 19.10 -15.29 24.04
N ARG A 7 17.96 -15.95 23.86
CA ARG A 7 17.79 -17.02 22.87
C ARG A 7 17.79 -16.43 21.46
N GLY A 8 18.15 -17.24 20.44
CA GLY A 8 18.26 -16.76 19.05
C GLY A 8 16.97 -16.19 18.45
N TRP A 9 15.81 -16.50 19.04
CA TRP A 9 14.49 -15.97 18.65
C TRP A 9 14.02 -14.81 19.53
N GLU A 10 14.70 -14.53 20.65
CA GLU A 10 14.35 -13.41 21.52
C GLU A 10 14.83 -12.12 20.87
N ARG A 11 13.88 -11.28 20.46
CA ARG A 11 14.21 -9.90 20.10
C ARG A 11 14.68 -9.18 21.36
N ARG A 12 15.86 -8.58 21.28
CA ARG A 12 16.34 -7.67 22.33
C ARG A 12 15.38 -6.49 22.44
N ASP A 13 15.07 -6.06 23.65
CA ASP A 13 14.22 -4.89 23.89
C ASP A 13 14.72 -3.63 23.16
N ALA A 14 16.03 -3.51 22.96
CA ALA A 14 16.64 -2.43 22.18
C ALA A 14 16.19 -2.38 20.70
N GLY A 15 15.70 -3.49 20.13
CA GLY A 15 15.14 -3.55 18.78
C GLY A 15 13.61 -3.37 18.74
N ALA A 16 12.95 -3.18 19.88
CA ALA A 16 11.54 -2.89 19.93
C ALA A 16 11.30 -1.41 19.59
N THR A 17 10.29 -1.14 18.75
CA THR A 17 9.87 0.25 18.49
C THR A 17 9.28 0.85 19.77
N PRO A 18 9.72 2.05 20.20
CA PRO A 18 9.14 2.74 21.34
C PRO A 18 7.62 2.89 21.19
N GLU A 19 6.88 2.65 22.28
CA GLU A 19 5.42 2.59 22.25
C GLU A 19 4.79 3.91 21.75
N ALA A 20 5.35 5.04 22.18
CA ALA A 20 4.92 6.36 21.72
C ALA A 20 5.02 6.53 20.20
N LEU A 21 6.00 5.89 19.55
CA LEU A 21 6.15 5.91 18.09
C LEU A 21 5.16 4.94 17.42
N PHE A 22 4.89 3.78 18.04
CA PHE A 22 3.89 2.84 17.52
C PHE A 22 2.48 3.46 17.47
N TRP A 23 2.09 4.15 18.56
CA TRP A 23 0.81 4.86 18.64
C TRP A 23 0.74 6.04 17.67
N ASN A 24 1.85 6.78 17.50
CA ASN A 24 1.89 7.99 16.67
C ASN A 24 2.45 7.79 15.25
N ARG A 25 2.57 6.55 14.77
CA ARG A 25 3.21 6.23 13.47
C ARG A 25 2.66 7.04 12.30
N ARG A 26 1.35 7.30 12.26
CA ARG A 26 0.69 8.10 11.22
C ARG A 26 1.10 9.58 11.27
N LYS A 27 1.25 10.14 12.48
CA LYS A 27 1.69 11.53 12.66
C LYS A 27 3.15 11.68 12.22
N LEU A 28 3.99 10.71 12.58
CA LEU A 28 5.40 10.68 12.19
C LEU A 28 5.57 10.63 10.66
N VAL A 29 4.82 9.77 9.97
CA VAL A 29 4.85 9.69 8.50
C VAL A 29 4.42 11.01 7.87
N LYS A 30 3.35 11.65 8.38
CA LYS A 30 2.89 12.96 7.90
C LYS A 30 3.94 14.06 8.07
N THR A 31 4.62 14.10 9.22
CA THR A 31 5.67 15.09 9.47
C THR A 31 6.94 14.81 8.68
N LEU A 32 7.28 13.53 8.46
CA LEU A 32 8.43 13.15 7.64
C LEU A 32 8.22 13.54 6.17
N ALA A 33 6.99 13.42 5.66
CA ALA A 33 6.62 13.90 4.34
C ALA A 33 6.66 15.44 4.22
N ALA A 34 6.45 16.18 5.33
CA ALA A 34 6.46 17.64 5.30
C ALA A 34 7.84 18.23 4.98
N GLY A 35 8.94 17.56 5.35
CA GLY A 35 10.31 18.00 5.04
C GLY A 35 10.60 18.11 3.54
N PRO A 36 10.49 17.03 2.75
CA PRO A 36 10.70 17.07 1.30
C PRO A 36 9.62 17.88 0.58
N ILE A 37 8.37 17.92 1.07
CA ILE A 37 7.32 18.78 0.50
C ILE A 37 7.73 20.25 0.62
N MET A 38 8.14 20.73 1.81
CA MET A 38 8.51 22.14 2.03
C MET A 38 9.76 22.56 1.23
N LEU A 39 10.72 21.65 1.01
CA LEU A 39 11.87 21.90 0.14
C LEU A 39 11.51 21.95 -1.35
N ALA A 40 10.42 21.29 -1.76
CA ALA A 40 9.92 21.31 -3.14
C ALA A 40 8.96 22.48 -3.43
N VAL A 41 8.42 23.15 -2.40
CA VAL A 41 7.48 24.28 -2.55
C VAL A 41 8.06 25.43 -3.39
N PRO A 42 9.30 25.90 -3.20
CA PRO A 42 9.84 26.99 -4.02
C PRO A 42 10.00 26.63 -5.50
N ALA A 43 10.31 25.36 -5.80
CA ALA A 43 10.41 24.85 -7.17
C ALA A 43 9.05 24.66 -7.84
N LEU A 44 7.98 24.46 -7.05
CA LEU A 44 6.61 24.34 -7.55
C LEU A 44 5.95 25.72 -7.80
N LEU A 45 6.27 26.74 -7.01
CA LEU A 45 5.68 28.08 -7.16
C LEU A 45 6.25 28.90 -8.32
N SER A 46 7.48 28.63 -8.77
CA SER A 46 8.05 29.31 -9.95
C SER A 46 7.57 28.73 -11.29
N GLY A 47 6.76 27.67 -11.29
CA GLY A 47 6.25 27.00 -12.50
C GLY A 47 4.73 27.13 -12.72
N CYS A 48 4.04 27.96 -11.92
CA CYS A 48 2.57 28.06 -11.91
C CYS A 48 1.93 28.84 -13.08
N GLU A 49 2.48 28.78 -14.30
CA GLU A 49 1.76 29.25 -15.49
C GLU A 49 1.36 28.14 -16.46
N GLU A 50 1.83 26.90 -16.28
CA GLU A 50 1.31 25.78 -17.04
C GLU A 50 0.67 24.78 -16.10
N SER A 51 -0.62 24.52 -16.34
CA SER A 51 -1.38 23.44 -15.74
C SER A 51 -0.47 22.25 -15.49
N VAL A 52 -0.20 21.94 -14.22
CA VAL A 52 0.46 20.70 -13.83
C VAL A 52 -0.51 19.60 -14.22
N LYS A 53 -0.39 19.15 -15.48
CA LYS A 53 -0.84 17.84 -15.90
C LYS A 53 0.01 16.92 -15.05
N ILE A 54 -0.56 16.49 -13.92
CA ILE A 54 -0.19 15.24 -13.32
C ILE A 54 -0.38 14.26 -14.47
N SER A 55 0.69 13.95 -15.18
CA SER A 55 0.70 12.79 -16.04
C SER A 55 0.37 11.67 -15.07
N ALA A 56 -0.86 11.15 -15.17
CA ALA A 56 -1.10 9.81 -14.72
C ALA A 56 0.03 9.03 -15.38
N ALA A 57 1.02 8.63 -14.59
CA ALA A 57 2.11 7.79 -15.06
C ALA A 57 1.40 6.74 -15.90
N ALA A 58 1.68 6.74 -17.21
CA ALA A 58 0.90 5.98 -18.18
C ALA A 58 0.75 4.59 -17.57
N LEU A 59 -0.47 4.25 -17.16
CA LEU A 59 -0.75 2.94 -16.61
C LEU A 59 -0.37 2.02 -17.76
N GLU A 60 0.80 1.39 -17.64
CA GLU A 60 1.30 0.48 -18.65
C GLU A 60 0.13 -0.44 -19.00
N PRO A 61 -0.25 -0.53 -20.28
CA PRO A 61 -1.43 -1.27 -20.68
C PRO A 61 -1.27 -2.68 -20.14
N ASP A 62 -2.29 -3.17 -19.43
CA ASP A 62 -2.23 -4.47 -18.77
C ASP A 62 -1.83 -5.54 -19.82
N PRO A 63 -0.64 -6.17 -19.67
CA PRO A 63 -0.09 -7.08 -20.66
C PRO A 63 -0.94 -8.33 -20.83
N SER A 64 -1.89 -8.57 -19.90
CA SER A 64 -2.82 -9.69 -19.93
C SER A 64 -4.16 -9.37 -20.58
N GLN A 65 -4.42 -8.14 -21.06
CA GLN A 65 -5.70 -7.78 -21.69
C GLN A 65 -6.09 -8.71 -22.84
N ALA A 66 -5.12 -9.14 -23.64
CA ALA A 66 -5.34 -10.08 -24.75
C ALA A 66 -5.78 -11.49 -24.30
N LEU A 67 -5.64 -11.83 -23.02
CA LEU A 67 -6.01 -13.15 -22.47
C LEU A 67 -7.48 -13.23 -22.08
N TYR A 68 -8.22 -12.12 -22.05
CA TYR A 68 -9.60 -12.07 -21.62
C TYR A 68 -10.58 -11.85 -22.79
N PRO A 69 -11.78 -12.44 -22.74
CA PRO A 69 -12.27 -13.35 -21.70
C PRO A 69 -11.69 -14.77 -21.84
N VAL A 70 -11.28 -15.35 -20.71
CA VAL A 70 -10.83 -16.75 -20.66
C VAL A 70 -12.03 -17.69 -20.79
N LYS A 71 -11.89 -18.77 -21.57
CA LYS A 71 -12.94 -19.81 -21.70
C LYS A 71 -13.20 -20.50 -20.35
N ARG A 72 -14.47 -20.74 -20.01
CA ARG A 72 -14.84 -21.50 -18.80
C ARG A 72 -14.42 -22.96 -18.92
N ASN A 73 -13.89 -23.52 -17.84
CA ASN A 73 -13.53 -24.93 -17.75
C ASN A 73 -14.75 -25.77 -17.35
N PRO A 74 -15.26 -26.67 -18.22
CA PRO A 74 -16.45 -27.47 -17.94
C PRO A 74 -16.22 -28.54 -16.86
N ARG A 75 -14.98 -28.82 -16.47
CA ARG A 75 -14.65 -29.71 -15.35
C ARG A 75 -15.13 -29.17 -14.00
N TYR A 76 -15.32 -27.85 -13.90
CA TYR A 76 -15.69 -27.16 -12.66
C TYR A 76 -16.99 -26.39 -12.85
N THR A 77 -18.10 -27.11 -12.79
CA THR A 77 -19.46 -26.54 -12.77
C THR A 77 -19.93 -26.34 -11.34
N LEU A 78 -20.80 -25.36 -11.13
CA LEU A 78 -21.42 -25.11 -9.84
C LEU A 78 -22.79 -25.78 -9.81
N ASP A 79 -23.09 -26.48 -8.72
CA ASP A 79 -24.42 -27.02 -8.44
C ASP A 79 -25.33 -25.99 -7.75
N ARG A 80 -24.88 -24.73 -7.65
CA ARG A 80 -25.53 -23.62 -6.92
C ARG A 80 -25.43 -22.30 -7.69
N PRO A 81 -26.32 -21.31 -7.41
CA PRO A 81 -26.22 -20.00 -8.03
C PRO A 81 -24.91 -19.29 -7.67
N VAL A 82 -24.41 -18.48 -8.62
CA VAL A 82 -23.23 -17.63 -8.44
C VAL A 82 -23.58 -16.49 -7.49
N THR A 83 -22.67 -16.15 -6.58
CA THR A 83 -22.80 -14.98 -5.71
C THR A 83 -22.89 -13.70 -6.55
N PRO A 84 -23.84 -12.79 -6.28
CA PRO A 84 -23.90 -11.49 -6.96
C PRO A 84 -22.57 -10.73 -6.86
N GLU A 85 -22.14 -10.11 -7.95
CA GLU A 85 -20.86 -9.39 -8.05
C GLU A 85 -20.68 -8.34 -6.97
N ASN A 86 -21.74 -7.59 -6.65
CA ASN A 86 -21.71 -6.57 -5.60
C ASN A 86 -21.33 -7.18 -4.25
N LEU A 87 -21.91 -8.32 -3.86
CA LEU A 87 -21.57 -8.97 -2.60
C LEU A 87 -20.15 -9.55 -2.63
N ALA A 88 -19.74 -10.15 -3.75
CA ALA A 88 -18.41 -10.71 -3.91
C ALA A 88 -17.27 -9.68 -3.89
N THR A 89 -17.57 -8.41 -4.18
CA THR A 89 -16.58 -7.32 -4.20
C THR A 89 -16.63 -6.43 -2.97
N SER A 90 -17.75 -6.38 -2.24
CA SER A 90 -17.95 -5.45 -1.12
C SER A 90 -18.01 -6.07 0.27
N TYR A 91 -18.26 -7.38 0.40
CA TYR A 91 -18.43 -8.04 1.69
C TYR A 91 -17.28 -9.03 1.99
N ASN A 92 -16.15 -8.47 2.45
CA ASN A 92 -14.90 -9.19 2.70
C ASN A 92 -14.45 -9.03 4.17
N ASN A 93 -13.79 -10.04 4.75
CA ASN A 93 -13.24 -10.01 6.12
C ASN A 93 -11.80 -9.49 6.17
#